data_AF-A0A5C4WSM8-F1
#
_entry.id   AF-A0A5C4WSM8-F1
#
_cell.length_a   1.000
_cell.length_b   1.000
_cell.length_c   1.000
_cell.angle_alpha   90.00
_cell.angle_beta   90.00
_cell.angle_gamma   90.00
#
_symmetry.space_group_name_H-M   'P 1'
#
loop_
_entity.id
_entity.type
_entity.pdbx_description
1 polymer ?
#
loop_
_entity_poly.entity_id
_entity_poly.type
_entity_poly.pdbx_seq_one_letter_code
_entity_poly.pdbx_strand_id
1 'polypeptide(L)'
;MNTFYANAFLEFFICDAINYIDNTAYFDYSIDEEDDLTLANNTANVINIYFANSVSTENGGGLCGYAYFPGNAEIIMMDNSCAINGSTM
;
A
#
# COMPACT_ATOMS: atom_id res chain seq x y z
N MET A 1 5.91 -11.80 -3.35
CA MET A 1 6.08 -11.87 -1.88
C MET A 1 6.61 -13.20 -1.31
N ASN A 2 5.82 -14.22 -0.96
CA ASN A 2 6.30 -15.38 -0.15
C ASN A 2 7.52 -16.10 -0.74
N THR A 3 7.52 -16.39 -2.05
CA THR A 3 8.68 -17.00 -2.71
C THR A 3 9.93 -16.12 -2.64
N PHE A 4 9.77 -14.81 -2.77
CA PHE A 4 10.89 -13.86 -2.75
C PHE A 4 11.50 -13.74 -1.34
N TYR A 5 10.66 -13.68 -0.31
CA TYR A 5 11.08 -13.48 1.08
C TYR A 5 11.32 -14.78 1.88
N ALA A 6 11.17 -15.96 1.26
CA ALA A 6 11.35 -17.25 1.95
C ALA A 6 12.73 -17.37 2.64
N ASN A 7 13.81 -16.91 1.99
CA ASN A 7 15.17 -16.96 2.56
C ASN A 7 15.40 -15.93 3.68
N ALA A 8 14.48 -14.99 3.87
CA ALA A 8 14.46 -14.08 5.01
C ALA A 8 13.61 -14.63 6.17
N PHE A 9 13.07 -15.86 6.04
CA PHE A 9 12.17 -16.49 7.02
C PHE A 9 10.90 -15.67 7.29
N LEU A 10 10.39 -15.00 6.25
CA LEU A 10 9.13 -14.27 6.30
C LEU A 10 8.05 -14.99 5.50
N GLU A 11 6.84 -14.97 6.05
CA GLU A 11 5.62 -15.44 5.41
C GLU A 11 4.54 -14.37 5.53
N PHE A 12 3.86 -14.12 4.42
CA PHE A 12 2.74 -13.20 4.29
C PHE A 12 1.49 -13.99 3.99
N PHE A 13 0.41 -13.65 4.67
CA PHE A 13 -0.92 -14.17 4.42
C PHE A 13 -1.93 -13.04 4.60
N ILE A 14 -3.07 -13.15 3.94
CA ILE A 14 -4.14 -12.17 4.08
C ILE A 14 -4.86 -12.47 5.40
N CYS A 15 -4.91 -11.49 6.30
CA CYS A 15 -5.47 -11.66 7.65
C CYS A 15 -7.00 -11.78 7.64
N ASP A 16 -7.68 -11.14 6.70
CA ASP A 16 -9.15 -11.15 6.53
C ASP A 16 -9.53 -11.05 5.03
N ALA A 17 -10.77 -10.69 4.71
CA ALA A 17 -11.18 -10.35 3.35
C ALA A 17 -10.44 -9.11 2.82
N ILE A 18 -10.30 -9.04 1.48
CA ILE A 18 -9.79 -7.84 0.81
C ILE A 18 -10.81 -6.70 1.03
N ASN A 19 -10.35 -5.61 1.64
CA ASN A 19 -11.16 -4.41 1.82
C ASN A 19 -11.19 -3.60 0.52
N TYR A 20 -12.35 -3.52 -0.13
CA TYR A 20 -12.56 -2.68 -1.30
C TYR A 20 -13.14 -1.32 -0.87
N ILE A 21 -12.40 -0.25 -1.12
CA ILE A 21 -12.79 1.12 -0.76
C ILE A 21 -13.37 1.78 -2.01
N ASP A 22 -14.71 1.85 -2.08
CA ASP A 22 -15.43 2.54 -3.16
C ASP A 22 -15.47 4.06 -2.89
N ASN A 23 -14.34 4.73 -3.10
CA ASN A 23 -14.21 6.17 -2.94
C ASN A 23 -13.36 6.76 -4.07
N THR A 24 -13.94 7.66 -4.85
CA THR A 24 -13.27 8.30 -5.98
C THR A 24 -12.14 9.23 -5.58
N ALA A 25 -12.12 9.73 -4.33
CA ALA A 25 -11.03 10.57 -3.84
C ALA A 25 -9.69 9.82 -3.89
N TYR A 26 -9.66 8.59 -3.38
CA TYR A 26 -8.43 7.79 -3.27
C TYR A 26 -8.13 6.94 -4.50
N PHE A 27 -8.89 7.12 -5.60
CA PHE A 27 -8.68 6.34 -6.82
C PHE A 27 -7.34 6.71 -7.47
N ASP A 28 -7.11 8.01 -7.69
CA ASP A 28 -5.84 8.57 -8.13
C ASP A 28 -5.17 9.25 -6.94
N TYR A 29 -4.45 8.47 -6.16
CA TYR A 29 -4.00 8.84 -4.83
C TYR A 29 -2.81 9.82 -4.83
N SER A 30 -2.87 10.78 -3.91
CA SER A 30 -1.75 11.66 -3.56
C SER A 30 -1.40 11.55 -2.06
N ILE A 31 -0.10 11.69 -1.74
CA ILE A 31 0.41 11.47 -0.37
C ILE A 31 -0.22 12.36 0.71
N ASP A 32 -0.76 13.52 0.35
CA ASP A 32 -1.49 14.41 1.25
C ASP A 32 -2.86 13.86 1.69
N GLU A 33 -3.33 12.78 1.06
CA GLU A 33 -4.57 12.07 1.40
C GLU A 33 -4.34 10.89 2.37
N GLU A 34 -3.09 10.59 2.77
CA GLU A 34 -2.77 9.42 3.61
C GLU A 34 -3.52 9.40 4.93
N ASP A 35 -3.53 10.53 5.65
CA ASP A 35 -4.12 10.61 6.99
C ASP A 35 -5.63 10.29 6.93
N ASP A 36 -6.34 10.83 5.95
CA ASP A 36 -7.78 10.60 5.78
C ASP A 36 -8.07 9.15 5.36
N LEU A 37 -7.31 8.60 4.41
CA LEU A 37 -7.44 7.21 3.96
C LEU A 37 -7.23 6.24 5.14
N THR A 38 -6.18 6.46 5.91
CA THR A 38 -5.70 5.50 6.92
C THR A 38 -6.49 5.57 8.21
N LEU A 39 -6.93 6.77 8.63
CA LEU A 39 -7.80 6.94 9.80
C LEU A 39 -9.13 6.21 9.63
N ALA A 40 -9.64 6.12 8.39
CA ALA A 40 -10.89 5.45 8.09
C ALA A 40 -10.74 3.93 7.84
N ASN A 41 -9.59 3.46 7.35
CA ASN A 41 -9.48 2.11 6.76
C ASN A 41 -8.38 1.22 7.34
N ASN A 42 -7.45 1.74 8.15
CA ASN A 42 -6.39 0.90 8.71
C ASN A 42 -6.95 -0.16 9.67
N THR A 43 -6.42 -1.37 9.56
CA THR A 43 -6.61 -2.43 10.53
C THR A 43 -5.39 -2.50 11.45
N ALA A 44 -5.61 -2.64 12.76
CA ALA A 44 -4.53 -2.73 13.74
C ALA A 44 -3.82 -4.10 13.69
N ASN A 45 -2.55 -4.13 14.08
CA ASN A 45 -1.70 -5.33 14.16
C ASN A 45 -1.52 -6.09 12.84
N VAL A 46 -1.63 -5.40 11.71
CA VAL A 46 -1.35 -5.93 10.37
C VAL A 46 -0.59 -4.87 9.57
N ILE A 47 0.12 -5.32 8.54
CA ILE A 47 0.67 -4.38 7.53
C ILE A 47 -0.49 -4.00 6.61
N ASN A 48 -0.83 -2.72 6.57
CA ASN A 48 -1.87 -2.22 5.67
C ASN A 48 -1.26 -1.96 4.30
N ILE A 49 -1.75 -2.63 3.25
CA ILE A 49 -1.28 -2.45 1.88
C ILE A 49 -2.46 -1.95 1.05
N TYR A 50 -2.33 -0.75 0.50
CA TYR A 50 -3.34 -0.13 -0.35
C TYR A 50 -2.89 -0.11 -1.80
N PHE A 51 -3.85 -0.32 -2.69
CA PHE A 51 -3.67 -0.33 -4.13
C PHE A 51 -4.55 0.75 -4.76
N ALA A 52 -3.92 1.72 -5.42
CA ALA A 52 -4.60 2.83 -6.09
C ALA A 52 -4.33 2.77 -7.61
N ASN A 53 -5.17 3.43 -8.40
CA ASN A 53 -4.96 3.54 -9.85
C ASN A 53 -3.63 4.23 -10.18
N SER A 54 -3.32 5.29 -9.43
CA SER A 54 -2.03 5.95 -9.46
C SER A 54 -1.61 6.37 -8.04
N VAL A 55 -0.31 6.50 -7.81
CA VAL A 55 0.26 7.04 -6.56
C VAL A 55 1.17 8.21 -6.91
N SER A 56 0.99 9.34 -6.23
CA SER A 56 1.77 10.55 -6.49
C SER A 56 2.20 11.29 -5.23
N THR A 57 3.23 12.11 -5.35
CA THR A 57 3.60 13.09 -4.31
C THR A 57 2.70 14.32 -4.39
N GLU A 58 2.61 15.07 -3.28
CA GLU A 58 1.82 16.30 -3.15
C GLU A 58 2.10 17.34 -4.27
N ASN A 59 3.34 17.37 -4.79
CA ASN A 59 3.76 18.33 -5.80
C ASN A 59 3.67 17.81 -7.24
N GLY A 60 3.05 16.64 -7.46
CA GLY A 60 2.97 16.01 -8.77
C GLY A 60 4.27 15.29 -9.13
N GLY A 61 4.32 13.99 -8.82
CA GLY A 61 5.38 13.08 -9.22
C GLY A 61 4.93 11.65 -8.98
N GLY A 62 4.82 10.86 -10.05
CA GLY A 62 4.33 9.48 -9.96
C GLY A 62 5.31 8.57 -9.23
N LEU A 63 4.78 7.72 -8.36
CA LEU A 63 5.52 6.71 -7.61
C LEU A 63 4.94 5.34 -7.94
N CYS A 64 5.78 4.32 -8.05
CA CYS A 64 5.27 2.93 -8.08
C CYS A 64 4.72 2.48 -6.72
N GLY A 65 5.11 3.16 -5.65
CA GLY A 65 4.72 2.88 -4.29
C GLY A 65 5.74 3.42 -3.29
N TYR A 66 5.39 3.37 -2.01
CA TYR A 66 6.29 3.70 -0.91
C TYR A 66 5.88 2.98 0.37
N ALA A 67 6.80 2.98 1.33
CA ALA A 67 6.60 2.48 2.69
C ALA A 67 7.45 3.31 3.65
N TYR A 68 7.13 3.25 4.93
CA TYR A 68 7.91 3.90 5.97
C TYR A 68 8.95 2.96 6.59
N PHE A 69 10.03 3.55 7.11
CA PHE A 69 10.98 2.80 7.93
C PHE A 69 10.35 2.37 9.26
N PRO A 70 10.82 1.25 9.86
CA PRO A 70 10.32 0.76 11.14
C PRO A 70 10.27 1.84 12.23
N GLY A 71 9.21 1.82 13.05
CA GLY A 71 8.95 2.82 14.09
C GLY A 71 8.07 3.99 13.66
N ASN A 72 7.64 4.01 12.39
CA ASN A 72 6.64 4.93 11.84
C ASN A 72 5.38 4.14 11.42
N ALA A 73 4.54 4.71 10.55
CA ALA A 73 3.31 4.10 10.10
C ALA A 73 3.53 2.77 9.36
N GLU A 74 2.66 1.79 9.60
CA GLU A 74 2.73 0.43 9.06
C GLU A 74 1.91 0.31 7.76
N ILE A 75 2.25 1.16 6.79
CA ILE A 75 1.52 1.33 5.53
C ILE A 75 2.45 1.11 4.34
N ILE A 76 1.91 0.44 3.32
CA ILE A 76 2.50 0.36 1.99
C ILE A 76 1.46 0.87 0.98
N MET A 77 1.80 1.90 0.22
CA MET A 77 1.00 2.35 -0.93
C MET A 77 1.58 1.79 -2.22
N MET A 78 0.73 1.29 -3.10
CA MET A 78 1.12 0.68 -4.37
C MET A 78 0.31 1.24 -5.54
N ASP A 79 1.00 1.63 -6.60
CA ASP A 79 0.38 1.91 -7.90
C ASP A 79 0.06 0.58 -8.61
N ASN A 80 -1.19 0.42 -9.03
CA ASN A 80 -1.68 -0.78 -9.70
C ASN A 80 -0.84 -1.18 -10.92
N SER A 81 -0.42 -0.20 -11.72
CA SER A 81 0.36 -0.45 -12.94
C SER A 81 1.76 -0.99 -12.63
N CYS A 82 2.27 -0.75 -11.42
CA CYS A 82 3.55 -1.26 -10.97
C CYS A 82 3.45 -2.63 -10.28
N ALA A 83 2.26 -3.16 -9.98
CA ALA A 83 2.09 -4.44 -9.26
C ALA A 83 1.94 -5.68 -10.16
N ILE A 84 2.02 -5.52 -11.49
CA ILE A 84 1.57 -6.55 -12.46
C ILE A 84 2.57 -7.66 -12.80
N ASN A 85 3.86 -7.47 -12.54
CA ASN A 85 4.92 -8.36 -13.06
C ASN A 85 5.78 -8.99 -11.95
N GLY A 86 5.40 -8.83 -10.68
CA GLY A 86 6.11 -9.39 -9.53
C GLY A 86 7.49 -8.78 -9.26
N SER A 87 7.89 -7.70 -9.95
CA SER A 87 9.17 -7.01 -9.65
C SER A 87 9.11 -6.13 -8.41
N THR A 88 7.89 -5.82 -7.96
CA THR A 88 7.62 -4.76 -6.99
C THR A 88 7.11 -5.33 -5.67
N MET A 89 6.56 -6.56 -5.68
CA MET A 89 6.01 -7.26 -4.50
C MET A 89 6.35 -8.75 -4.44
#